data_AF-A0A258L388-F1
#
_entry.id   AF-A0A258L388-F1
#
_cell.length_a   1.000
_cell.length_b   1.000
_cell.length_c   1.000
_cell.angle_alpha   90.00
_cell.angle_beta   90.00
_cell.angle_gamma   90.00
#
_symmetry.space_group_name_H-M   'P 1'
#
loop_
_entity.id
_entity.type
_entity.pdbx_description
1 polymer ?
#
loop_
_entity_poly.entity_id
_entity_poly.type
_entity_poly.pdbx_seq_one_letter_code
_entity_poly.pdbx_strand_id
1 'polypeptide(L)'
;MGIRRLQAAPLLILASVVLAAPPATAADAPTPTAVSTTYADISAANYADSHLAAVALQKKIDALLAKPSDETLSAARAAWIAAREPYMQTEVFRFGNKLVDDWEGKVNAWPLDEGLIDYVSRAYAESDTQENEAYAINVIANKTLKIAGETIDASKITPQLLVRSLHEAGGIEANVATGYHAIEFLLWGQDLNGTGKGAGNRPATDFDLKNCTNGNCDRRADFLRVSTQLLVDHLKLMAGHWSAAGVARRDVMKDDGNAGLVALFTGLGSLTYGELAGERMKLGLMIHDPEEEHDCFSDNTHNSHYFNAVGIRNIYEGTYTRLDGSKVQGASVSDLVRAKSPELDAKIRASIAATMMRMTELKTRAETVEAYDQMIGEDNPEGNAVVQSVIDALAVQAKTFEDAIALLNIDGVAILGSDSLDAPEKVTGGDKG
;
A
#
# COMPACT_ATOMS: atom_id res chain seq x y z
N MET A 1 -44.69 -72.95 -39.21
CA MET A 1 -44.19 -72.02 -40.25
C MET A 1 -45.04 -70.76 -40.21
N GLY A 2 -44.58 -69.75 -39.47
CA GLY A 2 -45.32 -68.51 -39.21
C GLY A 2 -45.07 -67.45 -40.26
N ILE A 3 -46.13 -66.81 -40.72
CA ILE A 3 -46.14 -65.69 -41.65
C ILE A 3 -45.91 -64.39 -40.85
N ARG A 4 -44.88 -63.63 -41.21
CA ARG A 4 -44.58 -62.29 -40.67
C ARG A 4 -45.60 -61.27 -41.18
N ARG A 5 -46.19 -60.47 -40.29
CA ARG A 5 -46.84 -59.19 -40.61
C ARG A 5 -45.98 -58.04 -40.07
N LEU A 6 -45.59 -57.10 -40.94
CA LEU A 6 -44.98 -55.84 -40.56
C LEU A 6 -46.03 -54.93 -39.91
N GLN A 7 -45.70 -54.34 -38.77
CA GLN A 7 -46.46 -53.23 -38.17
C GLN A 7 -45.67 -51.93 -38.37
N ALA A 8 -46.34 -50.91 -38.89
CA ALA A 8 -45.82 -49.55 -39.06
C ALA A 8 -45.83 -48.81 -37.71
N ALA A 9 -44.75 -48.09 -37.41
CA ALA A 9 -44.64 -47.21 -36.25
C ALA A 9 -45.13 -45.79 -36.59
N PRO A 10 -45.86 -45.09 -35.70
CA PRO A 10 -46.32 -43.73 -35.95
C PRO A 10 -45.22 -42.70 -35.63
N LEU A 11 -45.10 -41.70 -36.50
CA LEU A 11 -44.21 -40.55 -36.36
C LEU A 11 -44.81 -39.55 -35.35
N LEU A 12 -44.16 -39.33 -34.20
CA LEU A 12 -44.49 -38.21 -33.30
C LEU A 12 -43.77 -36.94 -33.77
N ILE A 13 -44.53 -35.89 -34.07
CA ILE A 13 -44.01 -34.55 -34.34
C ILE A 13 -44.01 -33.78 -33.01
N LEU A 14 -42.82 -33.53 -32.44
CA LEU A 14 -42.67 -32.58 -31.33
C LEU A 14 -42.67 -31.14 -31.89
N ALA A 15 -43.65 -30.33 -31.48
CA ALA A 15 -43.66 -28.90 -31.73
C ALA A 15 -42.82 -28.19 -30.66
N SER A 16 -41.67 -27.66 -31.07
CA SER A 16 -40.80 -26.84 -30.22
C SER A 16 -41.40 -25.46 -30.03
N VAL A 17 -41.97 -25.17 -28.85
CA VAL A 17 -42.36 -23.82 -28.46
C VAL A 17 -41.10 -23.09 -27.99
N VAL A 18 -40.59 -22.18 -28.83
CA VAL A 18 -39.51 -21.26 -28.45
C VAL A 18 -40.13 -20.18 -27.56
N LEU A 19 -39.92 -20.27 -26.23
CA LEU A 19 -40.16 -19.13 -25.34
C LEU A 19 -39.09 -18.07 -25.64
N ALA A 20 -39.50 -16.98 -26.29
CA ALA A 20 -38.67 -15.78 -26.38
C ALA A 20 -38.52 -15.17 -24.98
N ALA A 21 -37.29 -15.14 -24.46
CA ALA A 21 -36.97 -14.39 -23.25
C ALA A 21 -37.20 -12.89 -23.54
N PRO A 22 -37.78 -12.12 -22.60
CA PRO A 22 -37.90 -10.68 -22.77
C PRO A 22 -36.50 -10.05 -22.91
N PRO A 23 -36.34 -8.99 -23.72
CA PRO A 23 -35.08 -8.27 -23.81
C PRO A 23 -34.68 -7.78 -22.42
N ALA A 24 -33.44 -8.05 -22.00
CA ALA A 24 -32.88 -7.48 -20.79
C ALA A 24 -32.87 -5.95 -20.97
N THR A 25 -33.76 -5.27 -20.25
CA THR A 25 -33.69 -3.81 -20.12
C THR A 25 -32.35 -3.49 -19.49
N ALA A 26 -31.54 -2.66 -20.15
CA ALA A 26 -30.34 -2.11 -19.54
C ALA A 26 -30.75 -1.49 -18.20
N ALA A 27 -30.17 -1.96 -17.09
CA ALA A 27 -30.37 -1.31 -15.81
C ALA A 27 -29.96 0.15 -15.96
N ASP A 28 -30.76 1.08 -15.43
CA ASP A 28 -30.41 2.50 -15.44
C ASP A 28 -29.01 2.68 -14.82
N ALA A 29 -28.19 3.55 -15.42
CA ALA A 29 -26.88 3.88 -14.89
C ALA A 29 -27.01 4.35 -13.42
N PRO A 30 -26.15 3.92 -12.50
CA PRO A 30 -26.18 4.46 -11.16
C PRO A 30 -25.90 5.96 -11.17
N THR A 31 -26.34 6.68 -10.15
CA THR A 31 -26.01 8.10 -10.00
C THR A 31 -24.59 8.27 -9.46
N PRO A 32 -23.92 9.41 -9.73
CA PRO A 32 -22.66 9.78 -9.07
C PRO A 32 -22.75 9.65 -7.54
N THR A 33 -23.86 10.09 -6.94
CA THR A 33 -24.11 9.97 -5.50
C THR A 33 -24.07 8.52 -5.01
N ALA A 34 -24.65 7.58 -5.76
CA ALA A 34 -24.67 6.17 -5.39
C ALA A 34 -23.25 5.57 -5.42
N VAL A 35 -22.47 5.89 -6.45
CA VAL A 35 -21.07 5.43 -6.57
C VAL A 35 -20.19 6.02 -5.47
N SER A 36 -20.31 7.33 -5.21
CA SER A 36 -19.55 8.01 -4.16
C SER A 36 -19.95 7.54 -2.76
N THR A 37 -21.19 7.10 -2.57
CA THR A 37 -21.62 6.43 -1.32
C THR A 37 -20.89 5.10 -1.15
N THR A 38 -20.85 4.25 -2.18
CA THR A 38 -20.10 2.98 -2.15
C THR A 38 -18.61 3.22 -1.88
N TYR A 39 -18.01 4.20 -2.56
CA TYR A 39 -16.62 4.60 -2.35
C TYR A 39 -16.38 4.96 -0.87
N ALA A 40 -17.21 5.83 -0.29
CA ALA A 40 -17.09 6.21 1.12
C ALA A 40 -17.38 5.08 2.11
N ASP A 41 -18.26 4.13 1.76
CA ASP A 41 -18.53 2.93 2.56
C ASP A 41 -17.32 1.98 2.56
N ILE A 42 -16.69 1.78 1.40
CA ILE A 42 -15.45 1.00 1.28
C ILE A 42 -14.30 1.68 2.04
N SER A 43 -14.07 2.98 1.86
CA SER A 43 -13.04 3.71 2.60
C SER A 43 -13.22 3.58 4.12
N ALA A 44 -14.46 3.73 4.60
CA ALA A 44 -14.76 3.58 6.02
C ALA A 44 -14.45 2.17 6.55
N ALA A 45 -14.83 1.13 5.80
CA ALA A 45 -14.54 -0.25 6.16
C ALA A 45 -13.04 -0.57 6.12
N ASN A 46 -12.33 -0.05 5.12
CA ASN A 46 -10.91 -0.32 4.90
C ASN A 46 -10.05 0.33 6.00
N TYR A 47 -10.27 1.62 6.33
CA TYR A 47 -9.58 2.25 7.47
C TYR A 47 -9.96 1.66 8.83
N ALA A 48 -11.20 1.19 9.00
CA ALA A 48 -11.59 0.47 10.22
C ALA A 48 -10.81 -0.84 10.38
N ASP A 49 -10.60 -1.56 9.27
CA ASP A 49 -9.83 -2.81 9.25
C ASP A 49 -8.33 -2.54 9.45
N SER A 50 -7.77 -1.48 8.86
CA SER A 50 -6.39 -1.05 9.13
C SER A 50 -6.18 -0.71 10.62
N HIS A 51 -7.09 0.04 11.23
CA HIS A 51 -7.05 0.33 12.66
C HIS A 51 -7.16 -0.95 13.51
N LEU A 52 -8.07 -1.87 13.16
CA LEU A 52 -8.21 -3.14 13.87
C LEU A 52 -6.93 -3.97 13.81
N ALA A 53 -6.28 -4.03 12.65
CA ALA A 53 -5.04 -4.77 12.47
C ALA A 53 -3.87 -4.10 13.22
N ALA A 54 -3.79 -2.77 13.26
CA ALA A 54 -2.82 -2.05 14.08
C ALA A 54 -3.00 -2.30 15.59
N VAL A 55 -4.24 -2.41 16.08
CA VAL A 55 -4.51 -2.81 17.47
C VAL A 55 -4.06 -4.26 17.74
N ALA A 56 -4.18 -5.16 16.75
CA ALA A 56 -3.68 -6.52 16.87
C ALA A 56 -2.14 -6.55 16.91
N LEU A 57 -1.47 -5.76 16.07
CA LEU A 57 -0.02 -5.53 16.11
C LEU A 57 0.43 -5.03 17.47
N GLN A 58 -0.24 -4.00 18.01
CA GLN A 58 0.07 -3.46 19.34
C GLN A 58 0.08 -4.53 20.42
N LYS A 59 -0.92 -5.42 20.45
CA LYS A 59 -0.96 -6.52 21.42
C LYS A 59 0.23 -7.49 21.30
N LYS A 60 0.74 -7.72 20.09
CA LYS A 60 1.91 -8.60 19.88
C LYS A 60 3.20 -7.91 20.27
N ILE A 61 3.32 -6.61 19.99
CA ILE A 61 4.43 -5.79 20.47
C ILE A 61 4.44 -5.72 21.99
N ASP A 62 3.30 -5.50 22.65
CA ASP A 62 3.21 -5.52 24.12
C ASP A 62 3.67 -6.87 24.69
N ALA A 63 3.36 -7.98 24.02
CA ALA A 63 3.82 -9.31 24.41
C ALA A 63 5.34 -9.49 24.23
N LEU A 64 5.91 -8.97 23.13
CA LEU A 64 7.36 -8.91 22.91
C LEU A 64 8.05 -8.11 24.02
N LEU A 65 7.57 -6.92 24.32
CA LEU A 65 8.18 -6.05 25.33
C LEU A 65 8.05 -6.61 26.75
N ALA A 66 6.97 -7.36 27.05
CA ALA A 66 6.79 -8.02 28.34
C ALA A 66 7.67 -9.28 28.50
N LYS A 67 7.89 -10.03 27.43
CA LYS A 67 8.70 -11.25 27.43
C LYS A 67 9.48 -11.38 26.12
N PRO A 68 10.65 -10.73 26.02
CA PRO A 68 11.48 -10.81 24.83
C PRO A 68 11.97 -12.24 24.56
N SER A 69 11.63 -12.79 23.39
CA SER A 69 12.11 -14.05 22.87
C SER A 69 11.91 -14.11 21.36
N ASP A 70 12.59 -15.05 20.68
CA ASP A 70 12.41 -15.24 19.24
C ASP A 70 10.94 -15.53 18.88
N GLU A 71 10.22 -16.26 19.75
CA GLU A 71 8.79 -16.53 19.60
C GLU A 71 7.94 -15.25 19.63
N THR A 72 8.17 -14.35 20.59
CA THR A 72 7.38 -13.11 20.70
C THR A 72 7.76 -12.09 19.64
N LEU A 73 9.05 -12.05 19.24
CA LEU A 73 9.50 -11.22 18.12
C LEU A 73 8.91 -11.67 16.79
N SER A 74 8.94 -12.99 16.52
CA SER A 74 8.31 -13.57 15.33
C SER A 74 6.79 -13.28 15.30
N ALA A 75 6.10 -13.37 16.44
CA ALA A 75 4.69 -13.04 16.54
C ALA A 75 4.40 -11.54 16.29
N ALA A 76 5.30 -10.63 16.71
CA ALA A 76 5.19 -9.20 16.42
C ALA A 76 5.42 -8.91 14.94
N ARG A 77 6.47 -9.50 14.34
CA ARG A 77 6.75 -9.40 12.89
C ARG A 77 5.58 -9.89 12.03
N ALA A 78 5.03 -11.07 12.35
CA ALA A 78 3.87 -11.60 11.62
C ALA A 78 2.63 -10.70 11.74
N ALA A 79 2.41 -10.07 12.91
CA ALA A 79 1.31 -9.12 13.07
C ALA A 79 1.56 -7.78 12.37
N TRP A 80 2.82 -7.38 12.17
CA TRP A 80 3.15 -6.19 11.40
C TRP A 80 2.81 -6.42 9.93
N ILE A 81 3.22 -7.56 9.35
CA ILE A 81 2.88 -7.96 7.98
C ILE A 81 1.35 -7.98 7.81
N ALA A 82 0.63 -8.64 8.72
CA ALA A 82 -0.84 -8.69 8.67
C ALA A 82 -1.51 -7.31 8.83
N ALA A 83 -0.87 -6.37 9.52
CA ALA A 83 -1.36 -5.00 9.66
C ALA A 83 -1.08 -4.11 8.44
N ARG A 84 -0.10 -4.48 7.59
CA ARG A 84 0.15 -3.82 6.31
C ARG A 84 -0.97 -4.10 5.30
N GLU A 85 -1.46 -5.35 5.21
CA GLU A 85 -2.40 -5.76 4.14
C GLU A 85 -3.65 -4.88 3.99
N PRO A 86 -4.46 -4.61 5.05
CA PRO A 86 -5.62 -3.73 4.89
C PRO A 86 -5.22 -2.28 4.63
N TYR A 87 -4.10 -1.81 5.19
CA TYR A 87 -3.62 -0.44 4.99
C TYR A 87 -3.16 -0.18 3.56
N MET A 88 -2.43 -1.10 2.93
CA MET A 88 -1.95 -0.90 1.55
C MET A 88 -3.09 -0.83 0.53
N GLN A 89 -4.26 -1.38 0.85
CA GLN A 89 -5.46 -1.17 0.04
C GLN A 89 -6.03 0.25 0.16
N THR A 90 -5.71 1.00 1.23
CA THR A 90 -6.23 2.35 1.48
C THR A 90 -5.51 3.44 0.69
N GLU A 91 -4.32 3.17 0.17
CA GLU A 91 -3.51 4.21 -0.47
C GLU A 91 -4.15 4.79 -1.73
N VAL A 92 -5.08 4.04 -2.34
CA VAL A 92 -5.90 4.53 -3.47
C VAL A 92 -6.74 5.75 -3.10
N PHE A 93 -6.91 6.06 -1.81
CA PHE A 93 -7.63 7.23 -1.32
C PHE A 93 -6.76 8.49 -1.18
N ARG A 94 -5.42 8.36 -1.16
CA ARG A 94 -4.47 9.43 -0.82
C ARG A 94 -4.62 10.63 -1.74
N PHE A 95 -4.40 10.43 -3.03
CA PHE A 95 -4.30 11.52 -4.01
C PHE A 95 -5.64 12.22 -4.28
N GLY A 96 -6.75 11.51 -4.08
CA GLY A 96 -8.10 12.02 -4.30
C GLY A 96 -8.67 12.81 -3.13
N ASN A 97 -8.06 12.73 -1.95
CA ASN A 97 -8.58 13.33 -0.74
C ASN A 97 -7.45 13.99 0.06
N LYS A 98 -7.41 15.33 0.03
CA LYS A 98 -6.38 16.12 0.72
C LYS A 98 -6.22 15.78 2.20
N LEU A 99 -7.32 15.44 2.90
CA LEU A 99 -7.23 15.07 4.31
C LEU A 99 -6.49 13.74 4.51
N VAL A 100 -6.62 12.81 3.56
CA VAL A 100 -5.85 11.56 3.56
C VAL A 100 -4.39 11.84 3.21
N ASP A 101 -4.14 12.59 2.15
CA ASP A 101 -2.78 12.94 1.69
C ASP A 101 -1.95 13.64 2.79
N ASP A 102 -2.49 14.70 3.40
CA ASP A 102 -1.82 15.45 4.48
C ASP A 102 -1.56 14.61 5.75
N TRP A 103 -2.27 13.50 5.90
CA TRP A 103 -2.16 12.61 7.05
C TRP A 103 -1.18 11.46 6.82
N GLU A 104 -0.94 11.08 5.58
CA GLU A 104 -0.33 9.80 5.19
C GLU A 104 1.14 9.67 5.63
N GLY A 105 1.92 10.76 5.58
CA GLY A 105 3.30 10.76 6.06
C GLY A 105 3.44 10.31 7.53
N LYS A 106 2.41 10.52 8.36
CA LYS A 106 2.41 10.11 9.78
C LYS A 106 2.25 8.61 10.01
N VAL A 107 1.90 7.86 8.98
CA VAL A 107 1.65 6.41 9.07
C VAL A 107 2.53 5.61 8.14
N ASN A 108 3.02 6.17 7.04
CA ASN A 108 3.68 5.41 5.97
C ASN A 108 4.68 6.24 5.16
N ALA A 109 5.26 7.29 5.75
CA ALA A 109 6.36 8.02 5.12
C ALA A 109 7.54 7.09 4.79
N TRP A 110 8.11 7.32 3.62
CA TRP A 110 9.29 6.67 3.06
C TRP A 110 9.97 7.68 2.10
N PRO A 111 11.30 7.72 1.96
CA PRO A 111 12.33 6.88 2.60
C PRO A 111 12.50 7.13 4.11
N LEU A 112 13.21 6.24 4.82
CA LEU A 112 13.51 6.36 6.25
C LEU A 112 15.02 6.33 6.50
N ASP A 113 15.56 7.38 7.09
CA ASP A 113 16.94 7.40 7.60
C ASP A 113 17.03 6.61 8.89
N GLU A 114 17.48 5.37 8.78
CA GLU A 114 17.54 4.40 9.87
C GLU A 114 18.32 4.91 11.09
N GLY A 115 19.41 5.61 10.83
CA GLY A 115 20.30 6.14 11.83
C GLY A 115 19.72 7.30 12.62
N LEU A 116 18.57 7.87 12.22
CA LEU A 116 17.77 8.74 13.10
C LEU A 116 17.31 7.97 14.35
N ILE A 117 16.82 6.74 14.16
CA ILE A 117 16.12 5.96 15.19
C ILE A 117 17.10 5.22 16.10
N ASP A 118 17.92 4.32 15.54
CA ASP A 118 18.74 3.37 16.32
C ASP A 118 20.14 3.20 15.72
N TYR A 119 20.88 2.20 16.21
CA TYR A 119 22.16 1.83 15.65
C TYR A 119 22.01 1.34 14.19
N VAL A 120 23.01 1.68 13.39
CA VAL A 120 23.20 1.29 11.99
C VAL A 120 24.63 0.78 11.82
N SER A 121 24.94 0.19 10.68
CA SER A 121 26.30 -0.22 10.37
C SER A 121 27.25 0.98 10.36
N ARG A 122 28.52 0.71 10.63
CA ARG A 122 29.56 1.74 10.56
C ARG A 122 29.69 2.32 9.15
N ALA A 123 29.57 1.48 8.13
CA ALA A 123 29.66 1.91 6.73
C ALA A 123 28.55 2.92 6.39
N TYR A 124 27.31 2.64 6.81
CA TYR A 124 26.20 3.58 6.70
C TYR A 124 26.49 4.87 7.46
N ALA A 125 26.85 4.79 8.75
CA ALA A 125 27.12 6.00 9.53
C ALA A 125 28.26 6.87 8.98
N GLU A 126 29.21 6.28 8.23
CA GLU A 126 30.34 6.98 7.61
C GLU A 126 30.07 7.42 6.16
N SER A 127 28.97 6.97 5.52
CA SER A 127 28.61 7.39 4.15
C SER A 127 27.93 8.76 4.08
N ASP A 128 27.65 9.39 5.22
CA ASP A 128 27.03 10.70 5.32
C ASP A 128 27.81 11.78 4.55
N THR A 129 27.13 12.41 3.60
CA THR A 129 27.65 13.51 2.77
C THR A 129 27.40 14.91 3.39
N GLN A 130 26.94 14.98 4.65
CA GLN A 130 26.61 16.17 5.45
C GLN A 130 25.29 16.88 5.11
N GLU A 131 24.40 16.26 4.33
CA GLU A 131 23.12 16.89 3.96
C GLU A 131 22.03 16.75 5.05
N ASN A 132 22.05 15.66 5.82
CA ASN A 132 21.09 15.44 6.91
C ASN A 132 21.78 15.27 8.28
N GLU A 133 21.69 16.29 9.14
CA GLU A 133 22.25 16.26 10.51
C GLU A 133 21.70 15.11 11.40
N ALA A 134 20.55 14.54 11.04
CA ALA A 134 19.92 13.46 11.78
C ALA A 134 20.29 12.05 11.27
N TYR A 135 20.98 11.94 10.13
CA TYR A 135 21.22 10.71 9.38
C TYR A 135 21.78 9.55 10.22
N ALA A 136 22.67 9.82 11.19
CA ALA A 136 23.26 8.82 12.08
C ALA A 136 23.19 9.21 13.57
N ILE A 137 22.19 9.99 13.98
CA ILE A 137 22.15 10.61 15.31
C ILE A 137 21.77 9.63 16.44
N ASN A 138 21.07 8.55 16.11
CA ASN A 138 20.62 7.48 17.00
C ASN A 138 19.92 8.00 18.26
N VAL A 139 18.66 8.39 18.14
CA VAL A 139 17.89 8.93 19.28
C VAL A 139 17.70 7.92 20.41
N ILE A 140 17.74 6.62 20.12
CA ILE A 140 17.70 5.57 21.15
C ILE A 140 18.93 5.64 22.05
N ALA A 141 20.13 5.92 21.52
CA ALA A 141 21.35 6.04 22.31
C ALA A 141 21.55 7.42 22.94
N ASN A 142 20.95 8.48 22.40
CA ASN A 142 21.23 9.87 22.77
C ASN A 142 20.04 10.56 23.45
N LYS A 143 20.29 11.18 24.61
CA LYS A 143 19.25 11.91 25.39
C LYS A 143 19.13 13.39 25.05
N THR A 144 20.11 13.92 24.31
CA THR A 144 20.11 15.29 23.81
C THR A 144 20.60 15.25 22.39
N LEU A 145 19.81 15.82 21.48
CA LEU A 145 20.13 15.86 20.06
C LEU A 145 20.31 17.31 19.62
N LYS A 146 20.99 17.50 18.50
CA LYS A 146 21.03 18.77 17.79
C LYS A 146 20.67 18.51 16.34
N ILE A 147 19.56 19.11 15.87
CA ILE A 147 19.06 18.98 14.50
C ILE A 147 18.60 20.38 14.06
N ALA A 148 19.02 20.83 12.88
CA ALA A 148 18.71 22.14 12.31
C ALA A 148 18.99 23.31 13.26
N GLY A 149 20.07 23.19 14.05
CA GLY A 149 20.46 24.20 15.04
C GLY A 149 19.65 24.20 16.35
N GLU A 150 18.59 23.38 16.46
CA GLU A 150 17.78 23.25 17.67
C GLU A 150 18.33 22.15 18.59
N THR A 151 18.32 22.40 19.90
CA THR A 151 18.63 21.38 20.90
C THR A 151 17.35 20.68 21.32
N ILE A 152 17.28 19.37 21.08
CA ILE A 152 16.10 18.54 21.37
C ILE A 152 16.36 17.69 22.62
N ASP A 153 15.45 17.75 23.59
CA ASP A 153 15.45 16.86 24.75
C ASP A 153 14.80 15.52 24.39
N ALA A 154 15.64 14.50 24.19
CA ALA A 154 15.24 13.13 23.94
C ALA A 154 15.36 12.24 25.20
N SER A 155 15.48 12.82 26.41
CA SER A 155 15.66 12.06 27.65
C SER A 155 14.53 11.05 27.91
N LYS A 156 13.35 11.29 27.35
CA LYS A 156 12.20 10.37 27.32
C LYS A 156 11.68 10.24 25.90
N ILE A 157 11.40 9.02 25.47
CA ILE A 157 10.70 8.79 24.20
C ILE A 157 9.21 9.01 24.43
N THR A 158 8.66 10.05 23.80
CA THR A 158 7.25 10.47 23.96
C THR A 158 6.59 10.67 22.60
N PRO A 159 5.25 10.61 22.51
CA PRO A 159 4.55 10.91 21.27
C PRO A 159 4.93 12.28 20.69
N GLN A 160 5.08 13.28 21.56
CA GLN A 160 5.48 14.63 21.17
C GLN A 160 6.89 14.67 20.59
N LEU A 161 7.85 13.96 21.19
CA LEU A 161 9.21 13.86 20.64
C LEU A 161 9.16 13.30 19.21
N LEU A 162 8.50 12.16 19.02
CA LEU A 162 8.47 11.50 17.70
C LEU A 162 7.76 12.37 16.65
N VAL A 163 6.56 12.88 16.94
CA VAL A 163 5.73 13.59 15.96
C VAL A 163 6.17 15.03 15.70
N ARG A 164 6.72 15.74 16.69
CA ARG A 164 6.97 17.18 16.59
C ARG A 164 8.44 17.55 16.48
N SER A 165 9.34 16.68 16.92
CA SER A 165 10.76 17.02 17.01
C SER A 165 11.64 16.15 16.13
N LEU A 166 11.23 14.91 15.82
CA LEU A 166 12.02 13.99 15.01
C LEU A 166 11.45 13.80 13.61
N HIS A 167 10.14 13.57 13.51
CA HIS A 167 9.51 13.32 12.21
C HIS A 167 9.61 14.56 11.32
N GLU A 168 10.19 14.37 10.13
CA GLU A 168 10.50 15.40 9.14
C GLU A 168 11.35 16.55 9.70
N ALA A 169 12.16 16.28 10.72
CA ALA A 169 13.00 17.28 11.37
C ALA A 169 13.94 17.96 10.35
N GLY A 170 14.09 19.28 10.46
CA GLY A 170 14.85 20.07 9.48
C GLY A 170 14.19 20.23 8.11
N GLY A 171 12.94 19.76 7.95
CA GLY A 171 12.25 19.74 6.65
C GLY A 171 12.76 18.63 5.72
N ILE A 172 13.40 17.60 6.28
CA ILE A 172 13.96 16.46 5.54
C ILE A 172 12.98 15.30 5.65
N GLU A 173 12.40 14.88 4.52
CA GLU A 173 11.36 13.84 4.45
C GLU A 173 11.84 12.50 4.99
N ALA A 174 13.12 12.16 4.73
CA ALA A 174 13.74 10.92 5.20
C ALA A 174 13.84 10.81 6.73
N ASN A 175 13.67 11.90 7.48
CA ASN A 175 13.61 11.85 8.94
C ASN A 175 12.28 11.24 9.44
N VAL A 176 12.08 9.94 9.24
CA VAL A 176 10.85 9.24 9.60
C VAL A 176 10.98 8.65 11.01
N ALA A 177 10.13 9.10 11.94
CA ALA A 177 10.13 8.65 13.34
C ALA A 177 8.82 7.97 13.78
N THR A 178 7.85 7.85 12.87
CA THR A 178 6.51 7.32 13.16
C THR A 178 6.01 6.42 12.02
N GLY A 179 4.93 5.69 12.25
CA GLY A 179 4.29 4.88 11.21
C GLY A 179 4.86 3.47 11.07
N TYR A 180 4.43 2.79 10.00
CA TYR A 180 4.74 1.38 9.73
C TYR A 180 6.24 1.14 9.61
N HIS A 181 6.96 1.95 8.82
CA HIS A 181 8.39 1.76 8.55
C HIS A 181 9.28 2.00 9.78
N ALA A 182 8.93 2.95 10.66
CA ALA A 182 9.63 3.11 11.94
C ALA A 182 9.46 1.87 12.85
N ILE A 183 8.26 1.27 12.86
CA ILE A 183 8.01 0.02 13.61
C ILE A 183 8.74 -1.15 12.95
N GLU A 184 8.76 -1.19 11.63
CA GLU A 184 9.46 -2.19 10.83
C GLU A 184 10.95 -2.21 11.13
N PHE A 185 11.64 -1.07 11.00
CA PHE A 185 13.05 -0.92 11.34
C PHE A 185 13.34 -1.32 12.79
N LEU A 186 12.43 -1.04 13.72
CA LEU A 186 12.59 -1.50 15.10
C LEU A 186 12.41 -3.01 15.25
N LEU A 187 11.61 -3.68 14.44
CA LEU A 187 11.38 -5.12 14.53
C LEU A 187 12.42 -5.94 13.74
N TRP A 188 12.92 -5.43 12.62
CA TRP A 188 13.90 -6.10 11.75
C TRP A 188 15.31 -5.54 11.84
N GLY A 189 15.48 -4.27 12.20
CA GLY A 189 16.78 -3.58 12.11
C GLY A 189 17.13 -3.24 10.67
N GLN A 190 18.36 -2.75 10.48
CA GLN A 190 18.91 -2.48 9.15
C GLN A 190 18.94 -3.76 8.31
N ASP A 191 18.55 -3.63 7.05
CA ASP A 191 18.91 -4.62 6.05
C ASP A 191 20.33 -4.34 5.54
N LEU A 192 21.19 -5.35 5.59
CA LEU A 192 22.59 -5.24 5.18
C LEU A 192 22.92 -6.11 3.98
N ASN A 193 21.90 -6.67 3.33
CA ASN A 193 22.07 -7.64 2.27
C ASN A 193 22.08 -6.98 0.88
N GLY A 194 21.70 -5.71 0.76
CA GLY A 194 21.60 -5.01 -0.52
C GLY A 194 20.61 -5.76 -1.41
N THR A 195 21.05 -6.19 -2.60
CA THR A 195 20.25 -7.07 -3.47
C THR A 195 20.59 -8.56 -3.28
N GLY A 196 21.26 -8.89 -2.17
CA GLY A 196 21.57 -10.24 -1.72
C GLY A 196 20.41 -10.83 -0.91
N LYS A 197 20.56 -12.08 -0.47
CA LYS A 197 19.44 -12.78 0.19
C LYS A 197 19.26 -12.37 1.66
N GLY A 198 18.09 -11.79 1.94
CA GLY A 198 17.37 -11.89 3.21
C GLY A 198 17.19 -10.56 3.94
N ALA A 199 16.11 -10.48 4.71
CA ALA A 199 15.73 -9.31 5.50
C ALA A 199 16.69 -8.91 6.65
N GLY A 200 16.40 -7.76 7.25
CA GLY A 200 16.95 -7.32 8.53
C GLY A 200 16.79 -8.36 9.66
N ASN A 201 17.85 -8.52 10.47
CA ASN A 201 17.94 -9.61 11.45
C ASN A 201 18.20 -9.13 12.90
N ARG A 202 17.42 -8.17 13.38
CA ARG A 202 17.46 -7.72 14.78
C ARG A 202 17.09 -8.88 15.72
N PRO A 203 17.87 -9.12 16.80
CA PRO A 203 17.57 -10.17 17.76
C PRO A 203 16.54 -9.73 18.80
N ALA A 204 15.78 -10.67 19.37
CA ALA A 204 14.81 -10.36 20.43
C ALA A 204 15.47 -9.79 21.70
N THR A 205 16.75 -10.08 21.93
CA THR A 205 17.54 -9.55 23.05
C THR A 205 17.72 -8.03 23.00
N ASP A 206 17.44 -7.37 21.88
CA ASP A 206 17.38 -5.91 21.80
C ASP A 206 16.19 -5.28 22.53
N PHE A 207 15.28 -6.11 23.02
CA PHE A 207 14.19 -5.71 23.91
C PHE A 207 14.34 -6.30 25.33
N ASP A 208 15.38 -7.11 25.59
CA ASP A 208 15.64 -7.71 26.90
C ASP A 208 16.39 -6.73 27.82
N LEU A 209 15.70 -6.22 28.84
CA LEU A 209 16.26 -5.29 29.82
C LEU A 209 17.38 -5.89 30.68
N LYS A 210 17.52 -7.23 30.72
CA LYS A 210 18.54 -7.93 31.51
C LYS A 210 19.70 -8.40 30.65
N ASN A 211 19.44 -8.82 29.41
CA ASN A 211 20.44 -9.40 28.49
C ASN A 211 20.54 -8.59 27.20
N CYS A 212 20.62 -7.26 27.34
CA CYS A 212 20.58 -6.32 26.23
C CYS A 212 21.81 -6.43 25.31
N THR A 213 21.64 -6.90 24.06
CA THR A 213 22.75 -7.13 23.12
C THR A 213 23.39 -5.83 22.63
N ASN A 214 22.58 -4.85 22.20
CA ASN A 214 23.06 -3.61 21.59
C ASN A 214 22.88 -2.36 22.47
N GLY A 215 22.74 -2.54 23.78
CA GLY A 215 22.47 -1.43 24.72
C GLY A 215 21.11 -0.75 24.50
N ASN A 216 20.75 0.17 25.40
CA ASN A 216 19.56 1.03 25.32
C ASN A 216 18.21 0.30 25.10
N CYS A 217 18.10 -0.97 25.52
CA CYS A 217 16.90 -1.78 25.30
C CYS A 217 15.64 -1.19 25.93
N ASP A 218 15.78 -0.46 27.05
CA ASP A 218 14.69 0.28 27.68
C ASP A 218 14.15 1.38 26.76
N ARG A 219 15.04 2.17 26.15
CA ARG A 219 14.68 3.26 25.23
C ARG A 219 14.15 2.74 23.91
N ARG A 220 14.70 1.63 23.39
CA ARG A 220 14.19 0.95 22.19
C ARG A 220 12.79 0.38 22.40
N ALA A 221 12.55 -0.25 23.56
CA ALA A 221 11.22 -0.71 23.96
C ALA A 221 10.23 0.46 24.05
N ASP A 222 10.65 1.59 24.64
CA ASP A 222 9.83 2.79 24.70
C ASP A 222 9.53 3.38 23.33
N PHE A 223 10.49 3.43 22.42
CA PHE A 223 10.27 3.88 21.04
C PHE A 223 9.26 2.98 20.34
N LEU A 224 9.49 1.66 20.33
CA LEU A 224 8.60 0.70 19.68
C LEU A 224 7.17 0.80 20.23
N ARG A 225 7.01 0.93 21.54
CA ARG A 225 5.71 1.12 22.19
C ARG A 225 5.03 2.42 21.75
N VAL A 226 5.77 3.54 21.74
CA VAL A 226 5.23 4.87 21.41
C VAL A 226 4.88 4.98 19.92
N SER A 227 5.74 4.51 19.02
CA SER A 227 5.47 4.52 17.58
C SER A 227 4.26 3.65 17.22
N THR A 228 4.12 2.49 17.86
CA THR A 228 2.95 1.61 17.70
C THR A 228 1.66 2.24 18.22
N GLN A 229 1.71 2.90 19.38
CA GLN A 229 0.54 3.64 19.90
C GLN A 229 0.13 4.78 18.95
N LEU A 230 1.10 5.53 18.41
CA LEU A 230 0.84 6.57 17.42
C LEU A 230 0.18 6.03 16.15
N LEU A 231 0.65 4.88 15.64
CA LEU A 231 0.03 4.23 14.48
C LEU A 231 -1.44 3.89 14.75
N VAL A 232 -1.74 3.28 15.90
CA VAL A 232 -3.12 2.99 16.32
C VAL A 232 -3.97 4.26 16.40
N ASP A 233 -3.46 5.32 17.01
CA ASP A 233 -4.18 6.58 17.18
C ASP A 233 -4.42 7.30 15.85
N HIS A 234 -3.42 7.31 14.96
CA HIS A 234 -3.53 7.90 13.63
C HIS A 234 -4.54 7.16 12.75
N LEU A 235 -4.52 5.82 12.74
CA LEU A 235 -5.50 5.02 11.99
C LEU A 235 -6.91 5.14 12.57
N LYS A 236 -7.04 5.21 13.90
CA LYS A 236 -8.32 5.47 14.55
C LYS A 236 -8.90 6.84 14.16
N LEU A 237 -8.06 7.87 14.10
CA LEU A 237 -8.45 9.20 13.64
C LEU A 237 -8.96 9.15 12.20
N MET A 238 -8.22 8.51 11.30
CA MET A 238 -8.62 8.39 9.89
C MET A 238 -9.91 7.59 9.72
N ALA A 239 -10.09 6.48 10.44
CA ALA A 239 -11.35 5.75 10.47
C ALA A 239 -12.53 6.66 10.93
N GLY A 240 -12.28 7.56 11.88
CA GLY A 240 -13.25 8.58 12.30
C GLY A 240 -13.61 9.59 11.20
N HIS A 241 -12.65 9.98 10.36
CA HIS A 241 -12.87 10.89 9.23
C HIS A 241 -13.76 10.29 8.13
N TRP A 242 -13.84 8.97 8.04
CA TRP A 242 -14.69 8.24 7.08
C TRP A 242 -16.01 7.73 7.66
N SER A 243 -16.24 7.92 8.97
CA SER A 243 -17.52 7.61 9.61
C SER A 243 -18.71 8.33 8.94
N ALA A 244 -19.94 7.93 9.26
CA ALA A 244 -21.16 8.55 8.69
C ALA A 244 -21.21 10.08 8.84
N ALA A 245 -20.64 10.62 9.93
CA ALA A 245 -20.52 12.06 10.19
C ALA A 245 -19.09 12.60 9.98
N GLY A 246 -18.22 11.82 9.34
CA GLY A 246 -16.82 12.14 9.12
C GLY A 246 -16.59 13.21 8.06
N VAL A 247 -15.50 13.97 8.18
CA VAL A 247 -15.16 15.07 7.27
C VAL A 247 -14.86 14.53 5.87
N ALA A 248 -14.01 13.50 5.75
CA ALA A 248 -13.62 12.91 4.47
C ALA A 248 -14.83 12.33 3.73
N ARG A 249 -15.74 11.64 4.43
CA ARG A 249 -17.01 11.17 3.85
C ARG A 249 -17.84 12.35 3.32
N ARG A 250 -18.02 13.42 4.09
CA ARG A 250 -18.81 14.57 3.62
C ARG A 250 -18.19 15.22 2.39
N ASP A 251 -16.87 15.30 2.32
CA ASP A 251 -16.16 15.94 1.21
C ASP A 251 -16.41 15.21 -0.11
N VAL A 252 -16.36 13.88 -0.12
CA VAL A 252 -16.60 13.08 -1.34
C VAL A 252 -18.08 13.02 -1.73
N MET A 253 -18.99 13.42 -0.84
CA MET A 253 -20.43 13.47 -1.10
C MET A 253 -20.91 14.84 -1.61
N LYS A 254 -20.02 15.84 -1.71
CA LYS A 254 -20.35 17.17 -2.27
C LYS A 254 -20.72 17.08 -3.75
N ASP A 255 -21.36 18.15 -4.24
CA ASP A 255 -21.74 18.33 -5.65
C ASP A 255 -22.52 17.13 -6.20
N ASP A 256 -23.49 16.66 -5.40
CA ASP A 256 -24.31 15.47 -5.65
C ASP A 256 -23.47 14.20 -5.93
N GLY A 257 -22.32 14.09 -5.26
CA GLY A 257 -21.39 12.97 -5.38
C GLY A 257 -20.34 13.12 -6.47
N ASN A 258 -20.34 14.19 -7.27
CA ASN A 258 -19.31 14.41 -8.29
C ASN A 258 -17.92 14.62 -7.67
N ALA A 259 -17.83 15.26 -6.50
CA ALA A 259 -16.57 15.40 -5.78
C ALA A 259 -15.93 14.03 -5.48
N GLY A 260 -16.74 13.02 -5.16
CA GLY A 260 -16.29 11.66 -4.93
C GLY A 260 -15.83 10.94 -6.20
N LEU A 261 -16.44 11.22 -7.36
CA LEU A 261 -15.94 10.70 -8.63
C LEU A 261 -14.59 11.29 -9.00
N VAL A 262 -14.39 12.60 -8.78
CA VAL A 262 -13.09 13.26 -8.98
C VAL A 262 -12.04 12.62 -8.06
N ALA A 263 -12.33 12.53 -6.76
CA ALA A 263 -11.44 11.89 -5.78
C ALA A 263 -11.09 10.45 -6.17
N LEU A 264 -12.09 9.66 -6.55
CA LEU A 264 -11.93 8.27 -6.96
C LEU A 264 -10.99 8.14 -8.16
N PHE A 265 -11.21 8.90 -9.24
CA PHE A 265 -10.39 8.79 -10.44
C PHE A 265 -8.99 9.37 -10.28
N THR A 266 -8.83 10.46 -9.52
CA THR A 266 -7.51 10.95 -9.12
C THR A 266 -6.76 9.87 -8.32
N GLY A 267 -7.41 9.23 -7.35
CA GLY A 267 -6.83 8.13 -6.58
C GLY A 267 -6.41 6.93 -7.44
N LEU A 268 -7.33 6.44 -8.29
CA LEU A 268 -7.05 5.32 -9.20
C LEU A 268 -5.89 5.62 -10.16
N GLY A 269 -5.90 6.79 -10.78
CA GLY A 269 -4.88 7.19 -11.75
C GLY A 269 -3.52 7.40 -11.10
N SER A 270 -3.45 8.24 -10.07
CA SER A 270 -2.18 8.63 -9.43
C SER A 270 -1.51 7.46 -8.72
N LEU A 271 -2.26 6.62 -7.99
CA LEU A 271 -1.67 5.43 -7.37
C LEU A 271 -1.19 4.43 -8.45
N THR A 272 -1.94 4.25 -9.54
CA THR A 272 -1.55 3.30 -10.59
C THR A 272 -0.28 3.74 -11.30
N TYR A 273 -0.20 5.00 -11.71
CA TYR A 273 0.82 5.49 -12.63
C TYR A 273 2.00 6.13 -11.90
N GLY A 274 1.82 7.33 -11.36
CA GLY A 274 2.89 8.08 -10.69
C GLY A 274 3.51 7.25 -9.56
N GLU A 275 2.69 6.72 -8.66
CA GLU A 275 3.23 6.16 -7.43
C GLU A 275 3.63 4.70 -7.53
N LEU A 276 2.72 3.80 -7.88
CA LEU A 276 3.03 2.37 -7.88
C LEU A 276 3.93 1.99 -9.04
N ALA A 277 3.59 2.39 -10.27
CA ALA A 277 4.42 2.06 -11.43
C ALA A 277 5.72 2.85 -11.43
N GLY A 278 5.67 4.15 -11.15
CA GLY A 278 6.81 5.05 -11.21
C GLY A 278 7.69 4.96 -9.97
N GLU A 279 7.33 5.71 -8.93
CA GLU A 279 8.16 5.94 -7.76
C GLU A 279 8.53 4.64 -7.02
N ARG A 280 7.58 3.71 -6.86
CA ARG A 280 7.81 2.50 -6.02
C ARG A 280 8.39 1.30 -6.74
N MET A 281 8.20 1.22 -8.05
CA MET A 281 8.64 0.06 -8.83
C MET A 281 9.70 0.42 -9.86
N LYS A 282 9.45 1.44 -10.68
CA LYS A 282 10.34 1.77 -11.80
C LYS A 282 11.63 2.43 -11.34
N LEU A 283 11.57 3.31 -10.34
CA LEU A 283 12.75 4.00 -9.80
C LEU A 283 13.81 3.00 -9.30
N GLY A 284 13.48 2.20 -8.28
CA GLY A 284 14.39 1.19 -7.72
C GLY A 284 14.89 0.17 -8.75
N LEU A 285 14.04 -0.24 -9.70
CA LEU A 285 14.45 -1.11 -10.81
C LEU A 285 15.46 -0.44 -11.75
N MET A 286 15.34 0.87 -12.00
CA MET A 286 16.22 1.60 -12.92
C MET A 286 17.60 1.86 -12.33
N ILE A 287 17.67 2.17 -11.03
CA ILE A 287 18.93 2.50 -10.36
C ILE A 287 19.50 1.32 -9.56
N HIS A 288 18.80 0.18 -9.55
CA HIS A 288 19.16 -1.04 -8.84
C HIS A 288 19.40 -0.80 -7.34
N ASP A 289 18.60 0.07 -6.74
CA ASP A 289 18.73 0.49 -5.35
C ASP A 289 17.59 -0.09 -4.50
N PRO A 290 17.89 -0.99 -3.54
CA PRO A 290 16.90 -1.54 -2.62
C PRO A 290 16.41 -0.54 -1.57
N GLU A 291 17.04 0.63 -1.40
CA GLU A 291 16.50 1.66 -0.50
C GLU A 291 15.29 2.41 -1.09
N GLU A 292 15.05 2.26 -2.40
CA GLU A 292 13.88 2.84 -3.08
C GLU A 292 12.61 1.99 -2.93
N GLU A 293 12.71 0.76 -2.40
CA GLU A 293 11.52 -0.06 -2.14
C GLU A 293 10.94 0.16 -0.73
N HIS A 294 9.62 0.25 -0.65
CA HIS A 294 8.91 0.23 0.62
C HIS A 294 8.95 -1.16 1.25
N ASP A 295 9.08 -1.22 2.56
CA ASP A 295 9.14 -2.45 3.37
C ASP A 295 10.44 -3.28 3.17
N CYS A 296 11.55 -2.61 2.80
CA CYS A 296 12.84 -3.26 2.54
C CYS A 296 13.35 -4.05 3.76
N PHE A 297 13.23 -3.51 4.98
CA PHE A 297 13.73 -4.15 6.18
C PHE A 297 13.10 -5.54 6.44
N SER A 298 11.89 -5.78 5.95
CA SER A 298 11.11 -7.00 6.20
C SER A 298 10.98 -7.94 5.00
N ASP A 299 11.58 -7.62 3.85
CA ASP A 299 11.35 -8.28 2.55
C ASP A 299 9.85 -8.33 2.13
N ASN A 300 9.04 -7.36 2.55
CA ASN A 300 7.58 -7.41 2.38
C ASN A 300 7.04 -6.58 1.18
N THR A 301 7.92 -5.92 0.41
CA THR A 301 7.59 -5.04 -0.73
C THR A 301 6.55 -5.63 -1.67
N HIS A 302 6.73 -6.90 -2.04
CA HIS A 302 5.84 -7.63 -2.96
C HIS A 302 4.38 -7.68 -2.46
N ASN A 303 4.15 -7.80 -1.15
CA ASN A 303 2.81 -7.77 -0.57
C ASN A 303 2.24 -6.36 -0.62
N SER A 304 3.06 -5.36 -0.30
CA SER A 304 2.66 -3.96 -0.36
C SER A 304 2.17 -3.55 -1.76
N HIS A 305 2.94 -3.89 -2.79
CA HIS A 305 2.55 -3.63 -4.19
C HIS A 305 1.31 -4.43 -4.60
N TYR A 306 1.23 -5.70 -4.22
CA TYR A 306 0.05 -6.53 -4.49
C TYR A 306 -1.22 -5.93 -3.89
N PHE A 307 -1.18 -5.50 -2.64
CA PHE A 307 -2.35 -4.95 -1.95
C PHE A 307 -2.72 -3.53 -2.41
N ASN A 308 -1.78 -2.72 -2.90
CA ASN A 308 -2.13 -1.51 -3.66
C ASN A 308 -2.98 -1.84 -4.89
N ALA A 309 -2.57 -2.83 -5.70
CA ALA A 309 -3.32 -3.26 -6.87
C ALA A 309 -4.70 -3.83 -6.52
N VAL A 310 -4.80 -4.55 -5.39
CA VAL A 310 -6.10 -5.00 -4.84
C VAL A 310 -6.98 -3.80 -4.49
N GLY A 311 -6.45 -2.77 -3.84
CA GLY A 311 -7.17 -1.54 -3.52
C GLY A 311 -7.73 -0.85 -4.77
N ILE A 312 -6.91 -0.71 -5.81
CA ILE A 312 -7.32 -0.16 -7.11
C ILE A 312 -8.49 -0.94 -7.72
N ARG A 313 -8.38 -2.29 -7.79
CA ARG A 313 -9.47 -3.15 -8.28
C ARG A 313 -10.75 -2.98 -7.46
N ASN A 314 -10.63 -3.03 -6.14
CA ASN A 314 -11.76 -2.94 -5.21
C ASN A 314 -12.56 -1.66 -5.42
N ILE A 315 -11.88 -0.52 -5.64
CA ILE A 315 -12.52 0.76 -5.88
C ILE A 315 -13.15 0.86 -7.26
N TYR A 316 -12.48 0.33 -8.31
CA TYR A 316 -13.07 0.32 -9.65
C TYR A 316 -14.35 -0.54 -9.70
N GLU A 317 -14.34 -1.69 -9.04
CA GLU A 317 -15.43 -2.66 -9.02
C GLU A 317 -16.48 -2.40 -7.93
N GLY A 318 -16.24 -1.45 -7.01
CA GLY A 318 -17.17 -1.10 -5.94
C GLY A 318 -17.41 -2.23 -4.93
N THR A 319 -16.37 -2.99 -4.59
CA THR A 319 -16.43 -4.09 -3.62
C THR A 319 -15.18 -4.16 -2.76
N TYR A 320 -15.35 -4.45 -1.47
CA TYR A 320 -14.26 -4.70 -0.52
C TYR A 320 -14.62 -5.90 0.36
N THR A 321 -13.65 -6.79 0.58
CA THR A 321 -13.79 -7.91 1.52
C THR A 321 -13.05 -7.56 2.80
N ARG A 322 -13.78 -7.50 3.91
CA ARG A 322 -13.25 -7.17 5.23
C ARG A 322 -12.41 -8.31 5.79
N LEU A 323 -11.63 -8.02 6.84
CA LEU A 323 -10.82 -9.02 7.54
C LEU A 323 -11.64 -10.19 8.12
N ASP A 324 -12.92 -9.99 8.41
CA ASP A 324 -13.83 -11.04 8.88
C ASP A 324 -14.52 -11.84 7.75
N GLY A 325 -14.20 -11.53 6.49
CA GLY A 325 -14.77 -12.14 5.29
C GLY A 325 -16.11 -11.54 4.84
N SER A 326 -16.71 -10.61 5.59
CA SER A 326 -17.88 -9.88 5.15
C SER A 326 -17.55 -8.95 3.97
N LYS A 327 -18.54 -8.65 3.13
CA LYS A 327 -18.37 -7.78 1.95
C LYS A 327 -19.09 -6.46 2.11
N VAL A 328 -18.40 -5.38 1.75
CA VAL A 328 -18.98 -4.05 1.51
C VAL A 328 -19.00 -3.85 0.00
N GLN A 329 -20.19 -3.66 -0.57
CA GLN A 329 -20.37 -3.55 -2.02
C GLN A 329 -21.58 -2.68 -2.37
N GLY A 330 -21.55 -2.05 -3.53
CA GLY A 330 -22.62 -1.17 -4.01
C GLY A 330 -22.45 -0.77 -5.47
N ALA A 331 -23.09 0.32 -5.88
CA ALA A 331 -22.88 0.89 -7.21
C ALA A 331 -21.42 1.28 -7.42
N SER A 332 -20.86 0.97 -8.58
CA SER A 332 -19.43 1.13 -8.87
C SER A 332 -19.18 2.08 -10.05
N VAL A 333 -17.93 2.50 -10.20
CA VAL A 333 -17.51 3.26 -11.39
C VAL A 333 -17.48 2.36 -12.64
N SER A 334 -17.20 1.06 -12.49
CA SER A 334 -17.40 0.07 -13.57
C SER A 334 -18.84 0.13 -14.11
N ASP A 335 -19.85 0.25 -13.25
CA ASP A 335 -21.25 0.38 -13.68
C ASP A 335 -21.51 1.66 -14.47
N LEU A 336 -20.92 2.80 -14.05
CA LEU A 336 -21.02 4.08 -14.77
C LEU A 336 -20.39 4.01 -16.16
N VAL A 337 -19.17 3.48 -16.25
CA VAL A 337 -18.46 3.34 -17.53
C VAL A 337 -19.24 2.40 -18.43
N ARG A 338 -19.66 1.24 -17.93
CA ARG A 338 -20.39 0.22 -18.69
C ARG A 338 -21.71 0.73 -19.25
N ALA A 339 -22.41 1.61 -18.51
CA ALA A 339 -23.65 2.21 -18.98
C ALA A 339 -23.45 3.16 -20.18
N LYS A 340 -22.28 3.80 -20.32
CA LYS A 340 -21.95 4.66 -21.47
C LYS A 340 -21.20 3.93 -22.59
N SER A 341 -20.27 3.04 -22.24
CA SER A 341 -19.52 2.19 -23.16
C SER A 341 -19.19 0.85 -22.49
N PRO A 342 -19.97 -0.20 -22.79
CA PRO A 342 -19.67 -1.56 -22.33
C PRO A 342 -18.30 -2.06 -22.78
N GLU A 343 -17.85 -1.65 -23.97
CA GLU A 343 -16.56 -2.02 -24.53
C GLU A 343 -15.40 -1.42 -23.73
N LEU A 344 -15.51 -0.15 -23.33
CA LEU A 344 -14.48 0.49 -22.51
C LEU A 344 -14.41 -0.11 -21.10
N ASP A 345 -15.55 -0.37 -20.46
CA ASP A 345 -15.57 -1.07 -19.17
C ASP A 345 -14.89 -2.45 -19.26
N ALA A 346 -15.19 -3.22 -20.30
CA ALA A 346 -14.56 -4.51 -20.52
C ALA A 346 -13.04 -4.37 -20.72
N LYS A 347 -12.58 -3.34 -21.44
CA LYS A 347 -11.15 -3.03 -21.62
C LYS A 347 -10.48 -2.69 -20.29
N ILE A 348 -11.09 -1.84 -19.46
CA ILE A 348 -10.54 -1.45 -18.15
C ILE A 348 -10.45 -2.67 -17.24
N ARG A 349 -11.53 -3.45 -17.10
CA ARG A 349 -11.52 -4.68 -16.28
C ARG A 349 -10.49 -5.69 -16.75
N ALA A 350 -10.31 -5.84 -18.07
CA ALA A 350 -9.26 -6.69 -18.62
C ALA A 350 -7.85 -6.18 -18.26
N SER A 351 -7.64 -4.86 -18.28
CA SER A 351 -6.35 -4.28 -17.88
C SER A 351 -6.05 -4.48 -16.38
N ILE A 352 -7.05 -4.27 -15.51
CA ILE A 352 -6.94 -4.54 -14.07
C ILE A 352 -6.65 -6.02 -13.82
N ALA A 353 -7.35 -6.92 -14.52
CA ALA A 353 -7.10 -8.36 -14.42
C ALA A 353 -5.68 -8.74 -14.85
N ALA A 354 -5.15 -8.12 -15.91
CA ALA A 354 -3.77 -8.32 -16.35
C ALA A 354 -2.78 -7.85 -15.29
N THR A 355 -2.96 -6.66 -14.71
CA THR A 355 -2.15 -6.16 -13.59
C THR A 355 -2.17 -7.13 -12.41
N MET A 356 -3.35 -7.60 -11.99
CA MET A 356 -3.47 -8.54 -10.89
C MET A 356 -2.78 -9.87 -11.16
N MET A 357 -2.80 -10.35 -12.42
CA MET A 357 -2.02 -11.54 -12.80
C MET A 357 -0.52 -11.31 -12.64
N ARG A 358 0.03 -10.19 -13.14
CA ARG A 358 1.45 -9.86 -13.00
C ARG A 358 1.88 -9.66 -11.56
N MET A 359 1.07 -8.96 -10.77
CA MET A 359 1.28 -8.82 -9.32
C MET A 359 1.28 -10.18 -8.61
N THR A 360 0.43 -11.11 -9.04
CA THR A 360 0.42 -12.48 -8.49
C THR A 360 1.69 -13.25 -8.87
N GLU A 361 2.18 -13.10 -10.09
CA GLU A 361 3.46 -13.69 -10.55
C GLU A 361 4.63 -13.13 -9.73
N LEU A 362 4.71 -11.80 -9.56
CA LEU A 362 5.70 -11.12 -8.72
C LEU A 362 5.66 -11.64 -7.28
N LYS A 363 4.49 -11.59 -6.64
CA LYS A 363 4.29 -12.09 -5.27
C LYS A 363 4.69 -13.56 -5.13
N THR A 364 4.28 -14.41 -6.07
CA THR A 364 4.63 -15.84 -6.03
C THR A 364 6.14 -16.05 -6.14
N ARG A 365 6.83 -15.29 -7.01
CA ARG A 365 8.29 -15.34 -7.12
C ARG A 365 8.94 -14.89 -5.81
N ALA A 366 8.44 -13.81 -5.20
CA ALA A 366 8.92 -13.27 -3.93
C ALA A 366 8.87 -14.31 -2.80
N GLU A 367 7.77 -15.07 -2.75
CA GLU A 367 7.52 -16.06 -1.71
C GLU A 367 8.23 -17.40 -1.94
N THR A 368 8.73 -17.68 -3.16
CA THR A 368 9.21 -19.03 -3.53
C THR A 368 10.59 -19.11 -4.15
N VAL A 369 11.11 -18.02 -4.73
CA VAL A 369 12.38 -18.01 -5.46
C VAL A 369 13.39 -17.07 -4.80
N GLU A 370 13.05 -15.78 -4.68
CA GLU A 370 13.94 -14.70 -4.21
C GLU A 370 13.10 -13.49 -3.78
N ALA A 371 13.57 -12.67 -2.84
CA ALA A 371 12.87 -11.46 -2.40
C ALA A 371 12.88 -10.32 -3.45
N TYR A 372 12.16 -9.23 -3.20
CA TYR A 372 11.95 -8.17 -4.20
C TYR A 372 13.23 -7.36 -4.47
N ASP A 373 13.95 -6.96 -3.42
CA ASP A 373 15.32 -6.43 -3.45
C ASP A 373 16.25 -7.22 -4.39
N GLN A 374 16.19 -8.55 -4.33
CA GLN A 374 16.94 -9.44 -5.20
C GLN A 374 16.45 -9.37 -6.66
N MET A 375 15.14 -9.21 -6.87
CA MET A 375 14.55 -9.08 -8.21
C MET A 375 14.97 -7.80 -8.92
N ILE A 376 15.22 -6.71 -8.20
CA ILE A 376 15.64 -5.43 -8.78
C ILE A 376 17.15 -5.29 -8.93
N GLY A 377 17.96 -6.25 -8.48
CA GLY A 377 19.41 -6.19 -8.63
C GLY A 377 19.90 -6.21 -10.09
N GLU A 378 21.02 -5.53 -10.35
CA GLU A 378 21.62 -5.37 -11.69
C GLU A 378 21.94 -6.71 -12.36
N ASP A 379 22.37 -7.70 -11.58
CA ASP A 379 22.76 -9.03 -12.05
C ASP A 379 21.57 -10.03 -12.19
N ASN A 380 20.32 -9.57 -12.05
CA ASN A 380 19.13 -10.43 -12.08
C ASN A 380 18.14 -10.07 -13.21
N PRO A 381 18.48 -10.34 -14.48
CA PRO A 381 17.61 -10.00 -15.61
C PRO A 381 16.25 -10.71 -15.58
N GLU A 382 16.15 -11.88 -14.95
CA GLU A 382 14.88 -12.60 -14.81
C GLU A 382 13.94 -11.94 -13.79
N GLY A 383 14.46 -11.57 -12.62
CA GLY A 383 13.72 -10.80 -11.62
C GLY A 383 13.30 -9.44 -12.15
N ASN A 384 14.23 -8.72 -12.80
CA ASN A 384 13.99 -7.41 -13.41
C ASN A 384 12.82 -7.49 -14.42
N ALA A 385 12.78 -8.54 -15.24
CA ALA A 385 11.70 -8.74 -16.21
C ALA A 385 10.33 -8.96 -15.55
N VAL A 386 10.28 -9.62 -14.39
CA VAL A 386 9.03 -9.80 -13.62
C VAL A 386 8.54 -8.46 -13.10
N VAL A 387 9.41 -7.65 -12.48
CA VAL A 387 9.08 -6.31 -11.99
C VAL A 387 8.63 -5.41 -13.15
N GLN A 388 9.38 -5.38 -14.25
CA GLN A 388 9.04 -4.59 -15.45
C GLN A 388 7.68 -4.98 -16.04
N SER A 389 7.32 -6.28 -16.02
CA SER A 389 6.02 -6.72 -16.54
C SER A 389 4.83 -6.18 -15.76
N VAL A 390 5.01 -5.92 -14.46
CA VAL A 390 3.99 -5.28 -13.62
C VAL A 390 3.88 -3.79 -13.96
N ILE A 391 5.03 -3.10 -14.09
CA ILE A 391 5.09 -1.68 -14.45
C ILE A 391 4.39 -1.44 -15.80
N ASP A 392 4.67 -2.26 -16.80
CA ASP A 392 4.05 -2.16 -18.12
C ASP A 392 2.53 -2.37 -18.05
N ALA A 393 2.06 -3.32 -17.24
CA ALA A 393 0.64 -3.57 -17.04
C ALA A 393 -0.07 -2.40 -16.35
N LEU A 394 0.57 -1.81 -15.34
CA LEU A 394 0.07 -0.61 -14.65
C LEU A 394 -0.01 0.60 -15.59
N ALA A 395 0.99 0.82 -16.44
CA ALA A 395 0.97 1.90 -17.43
C ALA A 395 -0.21 1.76 -18.42
N VAL A 396 -0.47 0.53 -18.89
CA VAL A 396 -1.66 0.25 -19.72
C VAL A 396 -2.95 0.49 -18.94
N GLN A 397 -3.03 0.02 -17.70
CA GLN A 397 -4.19 0.22 -16.82
C GLN A 397 -4.50 1.70 -16.61
N ALA A 398 -3.50 2.52 -16.29
CA ALA A 398 -3.62 3.96 -16.11
C ALA A 398 -4.25 4.63 -17.33
N LYS A 399 -3.80 4.27 -18.54
CA LYS A 399 -4.34 4.83 -19.78
C LYS A 399 -5.85 4.54 -19.94
N THR A 400 -6.30 3.37 -19.50
CA THR A 400 -7.73 3.04 -19.53
C THR A 400 -8.57 3.84 -18.54
N PHE A 401 -7.98 4.29 -17.43
CA PHE A 401 -8.64 5.21 -16.51
C PHE A 401 -8.77 6.62 -17.10
N GLU A 402 -7.77 7.11 -17.83
CA GLU A 402 -7.87 8.36 -18.60
C GLU A 402 -9.00 8.29 -19.64
N ASP A 403 -9.09 7.18 -20.40
CA ASP A 403 -10.18 6.94 -21.35
C ASP A 403 -11.56 7.02 -20.64
N ALA A 404 -11.66 6.48 -19.42
CA ALA A 404 -12.89 6.50 -18.62
C ALA A 404 -13.25 7.91 -18.13
N ILE A 405 -12.28 8.68 -17.66
CA ILE A 405 -12.45 10.08 -17.24
C ILE A 405 -13.00 10.91 -18.40
N ALA A 406 -12.40 10.75 -19.59
CA ALA A 406 -12.84 11.42 -20.80
C ALA A 406 -14.26 10.99 -21.23
N LEU A 407 -14.58 9.69 -21.20
CA LEU A 407 -15.93 9.19 -21.52
C LEU A 407 -17.00 9.73 -20.56
N LEU A 408 -16.66 9.81 -19.28
CA LEU A 408 -17.58 10.26 -18.25
C LEU A 408 -17.72 11.79 -18.21
N ASN A 409 -16.80 12.53 -18.85
CA ASN A 409 -16.66 13.99 -18.80
C ASN A 409 -16.49 14.49 -17.36
N ILE A 410 -15.55 13.89 -16.62
CA ILE A 410 -15.27 14.28 -15.23
C ILE A 410 -14.19 15.35 -15.24
N ASP A 411 -14.58 16.59 -14.98
CA ASP A 411 -13.67 17.72 -14.87
C ASP A 411 -12.95 17.71 -13.51
N GLY A 412 -11.70 18.20 -13.48
CA GLY A 412 -10.94 18.41 -12.25
C GLY A 412 -10.13 17.20 -11.75
N VAL A 413 -10.10 16.11 -12.52
CA VAL A 413 -9.17 14.99 -12.25
C VAL A 413 -7.77 15.37 -12.72
N ALA A 414 -6.81 15.34 -11.80
CA ALA A 414 -5.38 15.38 -12.10
C ALA A 414 -4.76 14.04 -11.72
N ILE A 415 -4.05 13.40 -12.65
CA ILE A 415 -3.26 12.19 -12.41
C ILE A 415 -1.81 12.61 -12.22
N LEU A 416 -1.19 12.15 -11.14
CA LEU A 416 0.24 12.38 -10.89
C LEU A 416 1.08 11.52 -11.85
N GLY A 417 2.10 12.15 -12.43
CA GLY A 417 3.15 11.50 -13.21
C GLY A 417 4.34 11.10 -12.34
N SER A 418 5.38 10.56 -12.96
CA SER A 418 6.65 10.23 -12.29
C SER A 418 7.79 10.43 -13.28
N ASP A 419 8.87 11.09 -12.86
CA ASP A 419 10.04 11.30 -13.72
C ASP A 419 10.67 9.94 -14.14
N SER A 420 10.54 8.87 -13.34
CA SER A 420 11.01 7.52 -13.72
C SER A 420 10.28 6.91 -14.92
N LEU A 421 9.06 7.38 -15.21
CA LEU A 421 8.26 6.96 -16.36
C LEU A 421 8.28 8.02 -17.48
N ASP A 422 8.15 9.30 -17.12
CA ASP A 422 7.94 10.41 -18.03
C ASP A 422 9.25 11.03 -18.56
N ALA A 423 10.33 10.95 -17.76
CA ALA A 423 11.63 11.53 -18.08
C ALA A 423 12.79 10.70 -17.48
N PRO A 424 12.90 9.39 -17.79
CA PRO A 424 13.83 8.47 -17.13
C PRO A 424 15.31 8.88 -17.25
N GLU A 425 15.65 9.68 -18.25
CA GLU A 425 16.98 10.27 -18.43
C GLU A 425 17.36 11.26 -17.33
N LYS A 426 16.40 11.90 -16.66
CA LYS A 426 16.69 12.80 -15.53
C LYS A 426 17.06 12.04 -14.26
N VAL A 427 16.47 10.86 -14.09
CA VAL A 427 16.68 9.99 -12.93
C VAL A 427 18.03 9.27 -13.04
N THR A 428 18.36 8.78 -14.23
CA THR A 428 19.62 8.05 -14.49
C THR A 428 20.79 8.97 -14.84
N GLY A 429 20.52 10.22 -15.19
CA GLY A 429 21.51 11.21 -15.66
C GLY A 429 21.99 12.21 -14.60
N GLY A 430 21.59 12.05 -13.33
CA GLY A 430 22.19 12.81 -12.23
C GLY A 430 23.64 12.37 -12.03
N ASP A 431 24.59 13.22 -12.43
CA ASP A 431 26.02 13.04 -12.15
C ASP A 431 26.21 12.66 -10.67
N LYS A 432 26.71 11.45 -10.42
CA LYS A 432 27.41 11.11 -9.18
C LYS A 432 28.73 11.89 -9.16
N GLY A 433 28.61 13.20 -8.90
CA GLY A 433 29.72 14.13 -8.68
C GLY A 433 30.26 14.02 -7.27
#